data_AF-A0AAV2QKL9-F1
#
_entry.id   AF-A0AAV2QKL9-F1
#
_cell.length_a   1.000
_cell.length_b   1.000
_cell.length_c   1.000
_cell.angle_alpha   90.00
_cell.angle_beta   90.00
_cell.angle_gamma   90.00
#
_symmetry.space_group_name_H-M   'P 1'
#
loop_
_entity.id
_entity.type
_entity.pdbx_description
1 polymer ?
#
loop_
_entity_poly.entity_id
_entity_poly.type
_entity_poly.pdbx_seq_one_letter_code
_entity_poly.pdbx_strand_id
1 'polypeptide(L)'
;GDERVEEQPVLTSMHTVGLRLHNMIVDRLYRVSKEKDDEILFQEGRRIMGALLQLVTYREWLPLVLGQTAMKDWQLHLHDDGHQETYSPKVNPTIANVFS
;
A
#
# COMPACT_ATOMS: atom_id res chain seq x y z
N GLY A 1 -13.19 -0.82 5.43
CA GLY A 1 -12.92 0.49 4.81
C GLY A 1 -12.61 1.49 5.90
N ASP A 2 -12.58 2.79 5.57
CA ASP A 2 -12.53 3.90 6.54
C ASP A 2 -13.88 4.62 6.52
N GLU A 3 -14.39 5.02 7.68
CA GLU A 3 -15.72 5.65 7.83
C GLU A 3 -15.80 7.05 7.20
N ARG A 4 -14.66 7.71 6.98
CA ARG A 4 -14.57 9.07 6.46
C ARG A 4 -14.60 9.14 4.93
N VAL A 5 -14.96 8.05 4.26
CA VAL A 5 -14.97 7.98 2.79
C VAL A 5 -15.80 9.09 2.13
N GLU A 6 -16.80 9.63 2.83
CA GLU A 6 -17.70 10.68 2.34
C GLU A 6 -17.34 12.10 2.82
N GLU A 7 -16.21 12.28 3.52
CA GLU A 7 -15.84 13.58 4.11
C GLU A 7 -15.65 14.67 3.04
N GLN A 8 -15.02 14.33 1.91
CA GLN A 8 -14.88 15.23 0.78
C GLN A 8 -14.68 14.49 -0.56
N PRO A 9 -15.09 15.08 -1.71
CA PRO A 9 -15.18 14.36 -2.98
C PRO A 9 -13.86 13.78 -3.51
N VAL A 10 -12.72 14.44 -3.24
CA VAL A 10 -11.41 13.94 -3.67
C VAL A 10 -11.06 12.67 -2.90
N LEU A 11 -11.35 12.62 -1.60
CA LEU A 11 -11.14 11.41 -0.80
C LEU A 11 -12.04 10.26 -1.30
N THR A 12 -13.33 10.52 -1.50
CA THR A 12 -14.25 9.51 -2.08
C THR A 12 -13.76 9.00 -3.44
N SER A 13 -13.20 9.89 -4.27
CA SER A 13 -12.63 9.53 -5.56
C SER A 13 -11.43 8.60 -5.41
N MET A 14 -10.52 8.87 -4.48
CA MET A 14 -9.37 8.01 -4.18
C MET A 14 -9.79 6.61 -3.71
N HIS A 15 -10.78 6.53 -2.81
CA HIS A 15 -11.35 5.25 -2.38
C HIS A 15 -11.96 4.47 -3.55
N THR A 16 -12.70 5.15 -4.42
CA THR A 16 -13.32 4.56 -5.61
C THR A 16 -12.27 4.02 -6.59
N VAL A 17 -11.18 4.77 -6.81
CA VAL A 17 -10.04 4.32 -7.63
C VAL A 17 -9.43 3.04 -7.03
N GLY A 18 -9.18 3.02 -5.73
CA GLY A 18 -8.63 1.84 -5.04
C GLY A 18 -9.52 0.61 -5.17
N LEU A 19 -10.83 0.76 -4.99
CA LEU A 19 -11.81 -0.32 -5.17
C LEU A 19 -11.80 -0.88 -6.60
N ARG A 20 -11.83 0.00 -7.61
CA ARG A 20 -11.81 -0.43 -9.02
C ARG A 20 -10.49 -1.10 -9.40
N LEU A 21 -9.37 -0.60 -8.88
CA LEU A 21 -8.06 -1.19 -9.10
C LEU A 21 -7.97 -2.60 -8.49
N HIS A 22 -8.47 -2.79 -7.27
CA HIS A 22 -8.55 -4.12 -6.66
C HIS A 22 -9.31 -5.11 -7.55
N ASN A 23 -10.52 -4.73 -8.00
CA ASN A 23 -11.33 -5.61 -8.85
C ASN A 23 -10.66 -5.90 -10.19
N MET A 24 -10.00 -4.90 -10.80
CA MET A 24 -9.22 -5.10 -12.01
C MET A 24 -8.05 -6.08 -11.79
N ILE A 25 -7.37 -6.02 -10.63
CA ILE A 25 -6.28 -6.95 -10.30
C ILE A 25 -6.84 -8.36 -10.13
N VAL A 26 -7.93 -8.54 -9.37
CA VAL A 26 -8.59 -9.83 -9.16
C VAL A 26 -9.03 -10.45 -10.49
N ASP A 27 -9.66 -9.67 -11.37
CA ASP A 27 -10.06 -10.13 -12.70
C ASP A 27 -8.87 -10.63 -13.54
N ARG A 28 -7.72 -9.94 -13.44
CA ARG A 28 -6.49 -10.36 -14.12
C ARG A 28 -5.92 -11.63 -13.51
N LEU A 29 -5.90 -11.75 -12.19
CA LEU A 29 -5.45 -12.94 -11.47
C LEU A 29 -6.31 -14.16 -11.83
N TYR A 30 -7.63 -14.00 -11.86
CA TYR A 30 -8.56 -15.06 -12.23
C TYR A 30 -8.30 -15.59 -13.64
N ARG A 31 -8.06 -14.70 -14.61
CA ARG A 31 -7.77 -15.08 -16.01
C ARG A 31 -6.51 -15.93 -16.15
N VAL A 32 -5.49 -15.66 -15.33
CA VAL A 32 -4.21 -16.40 -15.34
C VAL A 32 -4.30 -17.66 -14.48
N SER A 33 -5.15 -17.67 -13.46
CA SER A 33 -5.24 -18.74 -12.45
C SER A 33 -6.66 -19.28 -12.33
N LYS A 34 -7.13 -19.95 -13.39
CA LYS A 34 -8.54 -20.37 -13.59
C LYS A 34 -9.13 -21.35 -12.57
N GLU A 35 -8.35 -21.84 -11.61
CA GLU A 35 -8.77 -22.84 -10.61
C GLU A 35 -8.62 -22.34 -9.16
N LYS A 36 -8.30 -21.07 -8.94
CA LYS A 36 -8.18 -20.53 -7.58
C LYS A 36 -9.54 -20.17 -7.01
N ASP A 37 -9.69 -20.49 -5.73
CA ASP A 37 -10.82 -20.08 -4.89
C ASP A 37 -10.93 -18.55 -4.78
N ASP A 38 -12.16 -18.05 -4.67
CA ASP A 38 -12.46 -16.61 -4.61
C ASP A 38 -11.78 -15.92 -3.43
N GLU A 39 -11.66 -16.58 -2.26
CA GLU A 39 -10.97 -16.01 -1.10
C GLU A 39 -9.48 -15.82 -1.40
N ILE A 40 -8.86 -16.79 -2.08
CA ILE A 40 -7.45 -16.69 -2.47
C ILE A 40 -7.27 -15.51 -3.42
N LEU A 41 -8.14 -15.36 -4.41
CA LEU A 41 -8.07 -14.26 -5.37
C LEU A 41 -8.25 -12.90 -4.68
N PHE A 42 -9.18 -12.80 -3.74
CA PHE A 42 -9.39 -11.60 -2.93
C PHE A 42 -8.14 -11.25 -2.11
N GLN A 43 -7.57 -12.21 -1.38
CA GLN A 43 -6.38 -11.97 -0.55
C GLN A 43 -5.15 -11.61 -1.39
N GLU A 44 -4.98 -12.23 -2.56
CA GLU A 44 -3.90 -11.89 -3.50
C GLU A 44 -4.08 -10.48 -4.09
N GLY A 45 -5.31 -10.12 -4.48
CA GLY A 45 -5.64 -8.77 -4.92
C GLY A 45 -5.36 -7.74 -3.82
N ARG A 46 -5.79 -8.01 -2.59
CA ARG A 46 -5.52 -7.18 -1.41
C ARG A 46 -4.03 -7.05 -1.12
N ARG A 47 -3.26 -8.14 -1.24
CA ARG A 47 -1.80 -8.14 -1.05
C ARG A 47 -1.11 -7.21 -2.04
N ILE A 48 -1.48 -7.29 -3.32
CA ILE A 48 -0.93 -6.41 -4.37
C ILE A 48 -1.32 -4.96 -4.11
N MET A 49 -2.57 -4.68 -3.75
CA MET A 49 -3.01 -3.31 -3.39
C MET A 49 -2.21 -2.72 -2.23
N GLY A 50 -1.94 -3.51 -1.19
CA GLY A 50 -1.09 -3.09 -0.06
C GLY A 50 0.33 -2.75 -0.51
N ALA A 51 0.93 -3.57 -1.36
CA ALA A 51 2.26 -3.33 -1.91
C ALA A 51 2.30 -2.06 -2.78
N LEU A 52 1.28 -1.82 -3.61
CA LEU A 52 1.18 -0.60 -4.42
C LEU A 52 1.06 0.65 -3.55
N LEU A 53 0.24 0.60 -2.49
CA LEU A 53 0.11 1.72 -1.57
C LEU A 53 1.44 2.02 -0.86
N GLN A 54 2.15 0.99 -0.38
CA GLN A 54 3.48 1.16 0.19
C GLN A 54 4.48 1.73 -0.82
N LEU A 55 4.46 1.23 -2.07
CA LEU A 55 5.34 1.69 -3.14
C LEU A 55 5.16 3.19 -3.39
N VAL A 56 3.92 3.64 -3.65
CA VAL A 56 3.62 5.07 -3.88
C VAL A 56 3.98 5.90 -2.65
N THR A 57 3.70 5.39 -1.45
CA THR A 57 3.99 6.11 -0.19
C THR A 57 5.48 6.35 0.00
N TYR A 58 6.30 5.30 -0.08
CA TYR A 58 7.74 5.39 0.21
C TYR A 58 8.56 5.92 -0.95
N ARG A 59 8.17 5.64 -2.21
CA ARG A 59 8.93 6.06 -3.39
C ARG A 59 8.54 7.46 -3.86
N GLU A 60 7.27 7.83 -3.79
CA GLU A 60 6.76 9.06 -4.43
C GLU A 60 6.37 10.12 -3.40
N TRP A 61 5.60 9.74 -2.37
CA TRP A 61 5.03 10.72 -1.44
C TRP A 61 5.99 11.17 -0.33
N LEU A 62 6.58 10.23 0.42
CA LEU A 62 7.46 10.55 1.56
C LEU A 62 8.67 11.44 1.19
N PRO A 63 9.35 11.26 0.04
CA PRO A 63 10.45 12.15 -0.34
C PRO A 63 10.03 13.61 -0.51
N LEU A 64 8.78 13.86 -0.92
CA LEU A 64 8.23 15.21 -1.09
C LEU A 64 7.86 15.84 0.25
N VAL A 65 7.44 15.03 1.23
CA VAL A 65 7.02 15.49 2.55
C VAL A 65 8.21 15.69 3.49
N LEU A 66 9.13 14.74 3.55
CA LEU A 66 10.23 14.70 4.50
C LEU A 66 11.54 15.30 3.94
N GLY A 67 11.67 15.35 2.61
CA GLY A 67 12.91 15.74 1.94
C GLY A 67 13.97 14.63 1.93
N GLN A 68 14.97 14.78 1.05
CA GLN A 68 15.98 13.75 0.79
C GLN A 68 16.89 13.46 2.00
N THR A 69 17.14 14.45 2.86
CA THR A 69 17.98 14.26 4.05
C THR A 69 17.34 13.29 5.03
N ALA A 70 16.07 13.52 5.40
CA ALA A 70 15.35 12.64 6.34
C ALA A 70 15.14 11.24 5.74
N MET A 71 14.85 11.14 4.44
CA MET A 71 14.74 9.84 3.76
C MET A 71 16.03 9.01 3.87
N LYS A 72 17.20 9.65 3.75
CA LYS A 72 18.50 9.00 3.90
C LYS A 72 18.79 8.64 5.36
N ASP A 73 18.60 9.58 6.27
CA ASP A 73 18.93 9.40 7.70
C ASP A 73 18.10 8.29 8.33
N TRP A 74 16.84 8.13 7.90
CA TRP A 74 15.93 7.09 8.39
C TRP A 74 15.86 5.86 7.47
N GLN A 75 16.68 5.80 6.43
CA GLN A 75 16.78 4.66 5.51
C GLN A 75 15.43 4.25 4.89
N LEU A 76 14.64 5.24 4.48
CA LEU A 76 13.27 5.03 3.98
C LEU A 76 13.21 4.80 2.46
N HIS A 77 14.33 4.88 1.75
CA HIS A 77 14.34 4.59 0.31
C HIS A 77 14.14 3.10 0.05
N LEU A 78 13.26 2.78 -0.90
CA LEU A 78 13.12 1.43 -1.42
C LEU A 78 14.33 1.09 -2.31
N HIS A 79 14.77 -0.17 -2.27
CA HIS A 79 15.75 -0.67 -3.24
C HIS A 79 15.09 -0.82 -4.61
N ASP A 80 15.89 -0.67 -5.67
CA ASP A 80 15.43 -0.83 -7.04
C ASP A 80 15.19 -2.31 -7.41
N ASP A 81 15.85 -3.23 -6.70
CA ASP A 81 15.75 -4.67 -6.89
C ASP A 81 15.78 -5.47 -5.57
N GLY A 82 15.29 -6.70 -5.64
CA GLY A 82 15.32 -7.66 -4.53
C GLY A 82 14.33 -7.36 -3.39
N HIS A 83 14.59 -7.97 -2.24
CA HIS A 83 13.84 -7.77 -1.00
C HIS A 83 14.68 -6.97 -0.01
N GLN A 84 14.07 -6.02 0.69
CA GLN A 84 14.69 -5.40 1.85
C GLN A 84 14.64 -6.37 3.03
N GLU A 85 15.80 -6.74 3.57
CA GLU A 85 15.91 -7.48 4.85
C GLU A 85 15.78 -6.53 6.05
N THR A 86 14.76 -5.67 6.03
CA THR A 86 14.52 -4.64 7.07
C THR A 86 13.50 -5.09 8.11
N TYR A 87 12.83 -6.23 7.89
CA TYR A 87 11.88 -6.77 8.87
C TYR A 87 12.58 -7.15 10.17
N SER A 88 12.09 -6.60 11.28
CA SER A 88 12.54 -6.96 12.62
C SER A 88 11.33 -7.11 13.53
N PRO A 89 11.14 -8.28 14.18
CA PRO A 89 10.02 -8.50 15.11
C PRO A 89 10.14 -7.67 16.40
N LYS A 90 11.27 -6.97 16.59
CA LYS A 90 11.51 -6.08 17.75
C LYS A 90 11.02 -4.65 17.52
N VAL A 91 10.67 -4.29 16.28
CA VAL A 91 10.14 -2.97 15.97
C VAL A 91 8.68 -2.91 16.41
N ASN A 92 8.31 -1.86 17.14
CA ASN A 92 6.92 -1.60 17.48
C ASN A 92 6.21 -0.91 16.31
N PRO A 93 5.23 -1.53 15.64
CA PRO A 93 4.55 -0.96 14.48
C PRO A 93 3.33 -0.09 14.85
N THR A 94 3.05 0.16 16.13
CA THR A 94 1.89 0.97 16.55
C THR A 94 2.09 2.45 16.19
N ILE A 95 1.01 3.13 15.83
CA ILE A 95 1.01 4.58 15.62
C ILE A 95 1.17 5.30 16.96
N ALA A 96 2.15 6.18 17.09
CA ALA A 96 2.35 6.98 18.29
C ALA A 96 1.31 8.10 18.39
N ASN A 97 0.85 8.40 19.60
CA ASN A 97 -0.21 9.38 19.86
C ASN A 97 0.07 10.79 19.26
N VAL A 98 1.34 11.17 19.13
CA VAL A 98 1.73 12.46 18.53
C VAL A 98 1.42 12.58 17.04
N PHE A 99 1.10 11.47 16.36
CA PHE A 99 0.73 11.42 14.95
C PHE A 99 -0.78 11.27 14.71
N SER A 100 -1.61 11.36 15.74
CA SER A 100 -3.09 11.29 15.68
C SER A 100 -3.72 12.60 16.09
#